data_AF-A0A7S4S9I4-F1
#
_entry.id   AF-A0A7S4S9I4-F1
#
_cell.length_a   1.000
_cell.length_b   1.000
_cell.length_c   1.000
_cell.angle_alpha   90.00
_cell.angle_beta   90.00
_cell.angle_gamma   90.00
#
_symmetry.space_group_name_H-M   'P 1'
#
loop_
_entity.id
_entity.type
_entity.pdbx_description
1 polymer ?
#
loop_
_entity_poly.entity_id
_entity_poly.type
_entity_poly.pdbx_seq_one_letter_code
_entity_poly.pdbx_strand_id
1 'polypeptide(L)'
;MSGETIYKLENAKSGRSSCKKCKIKILKNEIRLGVETDGPSFKLQSWYHPTCFTLPRKLVKEKGMTACQFVEELLEDYTVDEVCSNDTEMIVRQIEEKVSVTKKEKGGEDGDGGGVCTERIKKNLARLREEVLGSSDDEEEYENQPKKKRKMNKLSEEERAEAEVYAMYEKKKNDELKDVLRWNNQMVGGNKDALLTRIIDGQLNGRLGICPSCEKGKMKLKDTEAAKAYCNGYFDEENQARIPCFYECSLKEAPRLLPWYTEEPTEEEKEKMKAMAEEGASNNINSSSTSENIDAKAKLLKRASKLNWNLDSKSGIKEAAQDLTTLCTKDHLVDVPNDDKITKMEIGRLVVQNRSKTASEVMELVIHKFGLTQAKIEKEKKQAKSLSAVCGNAENVGVMQAILELGDLYFKEGNRNAGATYKKVAQAIKELTFEITAENAKGLGKGKTKVCVCVYV
;
A
#
# COMPACT_ATOMS: atom_id res chain seq x y z
N MET A 1 23.38 8.71 -45.64
CA MET A 1 23.89 9.83 -44.82
C MET A 1 24.06 9.31 -43.41
N SER A 2 25.31 9.06 -43.00
CA SER A 2 25.63 8.64 -41.64
C SER A 2 25.43 9.85 -40.72
N GLY A 3 24.35 9.86 -39.94
CA GLY A 3 24.13 10.89 -38.93
C GLY A 3 25.34 10.94 -37.98
N GLU A 4 25.85 12.14 -37.76
CA GLU A 4 26.98 12.38 -36.88
C GLU A 4 26.57 12.00 -35.44
N THR A 5 27.41 11.24 -34.75
CA THR A 5 27.16 10.83 -33.37
C THR A 5 28.06 11.67 -32.47
N ILE A 6 27.44 12.48 -31.61
CA ILE A 6 28.14 13.37 -30.69
C ILE A 6 28.16 12.74 -29.30
N TYR A 7 29.33 12.71 -28.65
CA TYR A 7 29.50 12.25 -27.28
C TYR A 7 29.78 13.44 -26.39
N LYS A 8 29.06 13.55 -25.27
CA LYS A 8 29.18 14.68 -24.35
C LYS A 8 29.24 14.22 -22.90
N LEU A 9 30.01 14.93 -22.09
CA LEU A 9 30.06 14.77 -20.65
C LEU A 9 29.43 16.01 -20.00
N GLU A 10 28.46 15.83 -19.10
CA GLU A 10 27.87 16.97 -18.38
C GLU A 10 27.43 16.58 -16.97
N ASN A 11 27.29 17.57 -16.09
CA ASN A 11 26.56 17.42 -14.84
C ASN A 11 25.05 17.34 -15.13
N ALA A 12 24.37 16.36 -14.55
CA ALA A 12 22.96 16.15 -14.78
C ALA A 12 22.11 17.35 -14.33
N LYS A 13 21.54 18.08 -15.30
CA LYS A 13 20.69 19.27 -15.05
C LYS A 13 19.48 18.98 -14.14
N SER A 14 18.99 17.75 -14.16
CA SER A 14 17.93 17.25 -13.28
C SER A 14 18.07 15.74 -13.05
N GLY A 15 17.53 15.24 -11.93
CA GLY A 15 17.51 13.82 -11.58
C GLY A 15 16.54 12.95 -12.40
N ARG A 16 16.07 13.43 -13.56
CA ARG A 16 15.00 12.78 -14.34
C ARG A 16 15.51 11.74 -15.33
N SER A 17 16.76 11.84 -15.78
CA SER A 17 17.36 10.90 -16.73
C SER A 17 17.69 9.56 -16.07
N SER A 18 17.55 8.47 -16.83
CA SER A 18 18.01 7.15 -16.39
C SER A 18 19.11 6.64 -17.32
N CYS A 19 20.13 6.00 -16.74
CA CYS A 19 21.20 5.34 -17.48
C CYS A 19 20.63 4.26 -18.41
N LYS A 20 21.01 4.25 -19.68
CA LYS A 20 20.49 3.30 -20.67
C LYS A 20 20.97 1.85 -20.46
N LYS A 21 22.12 1.62 -19.81
CA LYS A 21 22.64 0.28 -19.49
C LYS A 21 22.01 -0.30 -18.22
N CYS A 22 22.25 0.30 -17.05
CA CYS A 22 21.76 -0.24 -15.77
C CYS A 22 20.34 0.20 -15.40
N LYS A 23 19.73 1.12 -16.16
CA LYS A 23 18.39 1.69 -15.92
C LYS A 23 18.24 2.48 -14.61
N ILE A 24 19.33 2.73 -13.88
CA ILE A 24 19.38 3.53 -12.65
C ILE A 24 19.24 5.03 -12.96
N LYS A 25 18.52 5.79 -12.11
CA LYS A 25 18.35 7.23 -12.25
C LYS A 25 19.68 7.93 -11.98
N ILE A 26 20.04 8.88 -12.82
CA ILE A 26 21.21 9.74 -12.63
C ILE A 26 20.73 10.96 -11.85
N LEU A 27 21.28 11.21 -10.66
CA LEU A 27 20.84 12.27 -9.76
C LEU A 27 21.22 13.65 -10.28
N LYS A 28 20.55 14.70 -9.80
CA LYS A 28 20.89 16.09 -10.18
C LYS A 28 22.34 16.38 -9.75
N ASN A 29 23.09 17.05 -10.63
CA ASN A 29 24.52 17.39 -10.51
C ASN A 29 25.50 16.22 -10.64
N GLU A 30 25.04 14.98 -10.75
CA GLU A 30 25.89 13.81 -11.00
C GLU A 30 26.44 13.82 -12.45
N ILE A 31 27.69 13.40 -12.65
CA ILE A 31 28.33 13.34 -13.97
C ILE A 31 27.67 12.23 -14.81
N ARG A 32 27.29 12.55 -16.05
CA ARG A 32 26.73 11.61 -17.01
C ARG A 32 27.29 11.78 -18.40
N LEU A 33 27.41 10.66 -19.11
CA LEU A 33 27.82 10.60 -20.50
C LEU A 33 26.58 10.52 -21.41
N GLY A 34 26.45 11.48 -22.30
CA GLY A 34 25.40 11.57 -23.32
C GLY A 34 25.88 11.10 -24.68
N VAL A 35 25.07 10.29 -25.35
CA VAL A 35 25.23 9.95 -26.77
C VAL A 35 24.08 10.58 -27.54
N GLU A 36 24.39 11.47 -28.47
CA GLU A 36 23.42 12.15 -29.32
C GLU A 36 23.55 11.66 -30.75
N THR A 37 22.45 11.16 -31.30
CA THR A 37 22.38 10.67 -32.68
C THR A 37 21.20 11.32 -33.40
N ASP A 38 21.39 11.74 -34.64
CA ASP A 38 20.30 12.28 -35.45
C ASP A 38 19.29 11.19 -35.84
N GLY A 39 18.05 11.36 -35.40
CA GLY A 39 16.91 10.54 -35.82
C GLY A 39 16.17 11.16 -37.02
N PRO A 40 15.19 10.45 -37.60
CA PRO A 40 14.47 10.91 -38.80
C PRO A 40 13.70 12.23 -38.62
N SER A 41 13.37 12.63 -37.39
CA SER A 41 12.59 13.86 -37.11
C SER A 41 13.05 14.62 -35.85
N PHE A 42 13.85 14.00 -34.98
CA PHE A 42 14.37 14.61 -33.76
C PHE A 42 15.70 13.96 -33.36
N LYS A 43 16.53 14.69 -32.61
CA LYS A 43 17.78 14.16 -32.06
C LYS A 43 17.50 13.20 -30.90
N LEU A 44 18.04 11.99 -30.98
CA LEU A 44 17.92 10.98 -29.95
C LEU A 44 19.08 11.12 -28.97
N GLN A 45 18.78 11.46 -27.72
CA GLN A 45 19.77 11.57 -26.65
C GLN A 45 19.65 10.40 -25.67
N SER A 46 20.77 9.72 -25.44
CA SER A 46 20.88 8.59 -24.51
C SER A 46 21.90 8.89 -23.43
N TRP A 47 21.52 8.70 -22.16
CA TRP A 47 22.37 9.00 -21.00
C TRP A 47 22.92 7.72 -20.37
N TYR A 48 24.16 7.77 -19.87
CA TYR A 48 24.84 6.67 -19.19
C TYR A 48 25.62 7.20 -17.97
N HIS A 49 25.76 6.39 -16.92
CA HIS A 49 26.88 6.63 -15.98
C HIS A 49 28.19 6.33 -16.71
N PRO A 50 29.31 7.00 -16.39
CA PRO A 50 30.62 6.71 -16.97
C PRO A 50 31.00 5.22 -16.88
N THR A 51 30.80 4.59 -15.71
CA THR A 51 31.01 3.14 -15.48
C THR A 51 30.07 2.22 -16.25
N CYS A 52 28.96 2.78 -16.71
CA CYS A 52 27.96 2.07 -17.47
C CYS A 52 28.09 2.34 -18.98
N PHE A 53 29.03 3.16 -19.41
CA PHE A 53 29.25 3.38 -20.83
C PHE A 53 30.08 2.22 -21.41
N THR A 54 29.80 1.85 -22.65
CA THR A 54 30.61 0.86 -23.38
C THR A 54 30.93 1.47 -24.73
N LEU A 55 32.21 1.51 -25.08
CA LEU A 55 32.64 2.05 -26.37
C LEU A 55 31.96 1.30 -27.53
N PRO A 56 31.39 2.01 -28.52
CA PRO A 56 30.80 1.41 -29.70
C PRO A 56 31.79 0.47 -30.41
N ARG A 57 31.30 -0.70 -30.83
CA ARG A 57 32.13 -1.72 -31.51
C ARG A 57 32.87 -1.17 -32.74
N LYS A 58 32.28 -0.22 -33.47
CA LYS A 58 32.91 0.41 -34.64
C LYS A 58 34.17 1.20 -34.24
N LEU A 59 34.13 1.97 -33.15
CA LEU A 59 35.30 2.72 -32.68
C LEU A 59 36.42 1.80 -32.20
N VAL A 60 36.08 0.71 -31.50
CA VAL A 60 37.07 -0.22 -30.96
C VAL A 60 37.66 -1.13 -32.05
N LYS A 61 36.83 -1.72 -32.93
CA LYS A 61 37.29 -2.72 -33.91
C LYS A 61 37.77 -2.13 -35.24
N GLU A 62 37.17 -1.03 -35.71
CA GLU A 62 37.51 -0.45 -37.02
C GLU A 62 38.54 0.68 -36.90
N LYS A 63 38.54 1.42 -35.79
CA LYS A 63 39.49 2.53 -35.54
C LYS A 63 40.53 2.26 -34.46
N GLY A 64 40.49 1.08 -33.80
CA GLY A 64 41.47 0.72 -32.76
C GLY A 64 41.47 1.66 -31.54
N MET A 65 40.38 2.39 -31.32
CA MET A 65 40.35 3.49 -30.36
C MET A 65 40.32 2.99 -28.91
N THR A 66 41.22 3.53 -28.10
CA THR A 66 41.29 3.29 -26.65
C THR A 66 40.36 4.22 -25.87
N ALA A 67 40.11 3.93 -24.59
CA ALA A 67 39.28 4.80 -23.74
C ALA A 67 39.92 6.19 -23.53
N CYS A 68 41.25 6.25 -23.40
CA CYS A 68 42.00 7.51 -23.31
C CYS A 68 41.78 8.37 -24.56
N GLN A 69 42.01 7.80 -25.75
CA GLN A 69 41.80 8.49 -27.03
C GLN A 69 40.34 8.91 -27.23
N PHE A 70 39.38 8.09 -26.79
CA PHE A 70 37.97 8.47 -26.87
C PHE A 70 37.65 9.71 -26.02
N VAL A 71 38.19 9.79 -24.80
CA VAL A 71 37.96 10.92 -23.89
C VAL A 71 38.63 12.19 -24.42
N GLU A 72 39.84 12.08 -24.99
CA GLU A 72 40.58 13.24 -25.52
C GLU A 72 40.05 13.74 -26.86
N GLU A 73 39.68 12.84 -27.79
CA GLU A 73 39.39 13.22 -29.18
C GLU A 73 37.90 13.34 -29.50
N LEU A 74 37.02 12.63 -28.78
CA LEU A 74 35.60 12.51 -29.15
C LEU A 74 34.61 12.92 -28.05
N LEU A 75 35.04 13.07 -26.80
CA LEU A 75 34.17 13.41 -25.69
C LEU A 75 34.19 14.92 -25.41
N GLU A 76 33.07 15.58 -25.68
CA GLU A 76 32.95 17.02 -25.46
C GLU A 76 32.67 17.38 -23.98
N ASP A 77 33.52 18.27 -23.46
CA ASP A 77 33.56 18.90 -22.12
C ASP A 77 32.39 19.85 -21.78
N TYR A 78 31.29 19.46 -21.12
CA TYR A 78 30.24 20.41 -20.68
C TYR A 78 29.96 20.39 -19.17
N THR A 79 30.86 19.83 -18.38
CA THR A 79 30.82 19.91 -16.92
C THR A 79 31.19 21.31 -16.44
N VAL A 80 30.67 21.71 -15.28
CA VAL A 80 30.91 23.06 -14.72
C VAL A 80 32.38 23.22 -14.29
N ASP A 81 33.03 22.12 -13.93
CA ASP A 81 34.38 22.08 -13.38
C ASP A 81 35.45 21.62 -14.41
N GLU A 82 35.10 21.53 -15.70
CA GLU A 82 35.98 21.10 -16.80
C GLU A 82 36.72 19.78 -16.49
N VAL A 83 35.95 18.76 -16.08
CA VAL A 83 36.45 17.47 -15.56
C VAL A 83 37.35 16.74 -16.56
N CYS A 84 37.11 16.84 -17.87
CA CYS A 84 37.99 16.21 -18.85
C CYS A 84 39.38 16.86 -18.93
N SER A 85 39.53 18.11 -18.48
CA SER A 85 40.80 18.82 -18.42
C SER A 85 41.51 18.68 -17.06
N ASN A 86 40.74 18.54 -15.98
CA ASN A 86 41.28 18.48 -14.62
C ASN A 86 41.49 17.04 -14.09
N ASP A 87 40.66 16.07 -14.51
CA ASP A 87 40.64 14.70 -13.98
C ASP A 87 40.39 13.64 -15.08
N THR A 88 41.05 13.76 -16.23
CA THR A 88 40.89 12.86 -17.40
C THR A 88 41.08 11.38 -17.03
N GLU A 89 42.08 11.08 -16.19
CA GLU A 89 42.39 9.73 -15.74
C GLU A 89 41.22 9.08 -14.98
N MET A 90 40.43 9.86 -14.24
CA MET A 90 39.29 9.34 -13.48
C MET A 90 38.19 8.83 -14.42
N ILE A 91 37.86 9.58 -15.46
CA ILE A 91 36.83 9.20 -16.45
C ILE A 91 37.29 8.02 -17.29
N VAL A 92 38.55 7.99 -17.71
CA VAL A 92 39.13 6.86 -18.43
C VAL A 92 39.05 5.59 -17.58
N ARG A 93 39.45 5.66 -16.31
CA ARG A 93 39.34 4.52 -15.37
C ARG A 93 37.90 4.06 -15.20
N GLN A 94 36.93 4.98 -15.07
CA GLN A 94 35.53 4.62 -14.96
C GLN A 94 34.99 3.91 -16.22
N ILE A 95 35.40 4.34 -17.42
CA ILE A 95 34.97 3.70 -18.67
C ILE A 95 35.62 2.31 -18.84
N GLU A 96 36.86 2.13 -18.39
CA GLU A 96 37.59 0.86 -18.45
C GLU A 96 37.17 -0.13 -17.36
N GLU A 97 36.74 0.35 -16.21
CA GLU A 97 36.30 -0.47 -15.07
C GLU A 97 34.99 -1.20 -15.43
N LYS A 98 35.14 -2.46 -15.84
CA LYS A 98 34.01 -3.35 -16.10
C LYS A 98 33.35 -3.75 -14.79
N VAL A 99 32.41 -2.94 -14.32
CA VAL A 99 31.49 -3.38 -13.27
C VAL A 99 30.67 -4.55 -13.82
N SER A 100 30.88 -5.74 -13.25
CA SER A 100 29.93 -6.85 -13.37
C SER A 100 28.63 -6.35 -12.76
N VAL A 101 27.58 -6.25 -13.58
CA VAL A 101 26.29 -5.72 -13.12
C VAL A 101 25.65 -6.74 -12.18
N THR A 102 26.10 -6.75 -10.93
CA THR A 102 25.24 -7.07 -9.81
C THR A 102 24.40 -5.82 -9.59
N LYS A 103 23.09 -5.96 -9.82
CA LYS A 103 22.10 -4.90 -9.76
C LYS A 103 22.06 -4.38 -8.31
N LYS A 104 22.90 -3.39 -7.98
CA LYS A 104 22.90 -2.74 -6.65
C LYS A 104 21.82 -1.66 -6.64
N GLU A 105 20.94 -1.84 -5.67
CA GLU A 105 19.71 -1.14 -5.28
C GLU A 105 19.53 0.31 -5.76
N LYS A 106 18.39 0.55 -6.42
CA LYS A 106 17.82 1.90 -6.58
C LYS A 106 17.11 2.29 -5.29
N GLY A 107 17.61 3.33 -4.64
CA GLY A 107 16.75 4.26 -3.92
C GLY A 107 16.01 5.13 -4.94
N GLY A 108 14.68 5.06 -4.94
CA GLY A 108 13.81 5.79 -5.85
C GLY A 108 12.52 5.02 -6.05
N GLU A 109 11.51 5.46 -5.31
CA GLU A 109 10.14 4.95 -5.27
C GLU A 109 9.58 4.67 -6.67
N ASP A 110 8.80 3.58 -6.74
CA ASP A 110 8.14 3.02 -7.93
C ASP A 110 8.99 2.09 -8.81
N GLY A 111 9.23 0.87 -8.31
CA GLY A 111 9.31 -0.32 -9.17
C GLY A 111 10.31 -1.41 -8.78
N ASP A 112 9.77 -2.60 -8.50
CA ASP A 112 10.41 -3.93 -8.59
C ASP A 112 11.28 -4.40 -7.40
N GLY A 113 10.67 -4.64 -6.24
CA GLY A 113 11.29 -5.48 -5.19
C GLY A 113 10.85 -6.96 -5.19
N GLY A 114 9.86 -7.33 -6.00
CA GLY A 114 9.40 -8.73 -6.12
C GLY A 114 10.52 -9.68 -6.54
N GLY A 115 11.42 -9.24 -7.42
CA GLY A 115 12.57 -10.05 -7.87
C GLY A 115 13.59 -10.36 -6.76
N VAL A 116 13.71 -9.53 -5.71
CA VAL A 116 14.66 -9.81 -4.62
C VAL A 116 14.15 -10.93 -3.72
N CYS A 117 12.84 -10.95 -3.45
CA CYS A 117 12.20 -11.97 -2.63
C CYS A 117 12.23 -13.35 -3.31
N THR A 118 11.86 -13.43 -4.60
CA THR A 118 11.84 -14.71 -5.32
C THR A 118 13.24 -15.28 -5.57
N GLU A 119 14.27 -14.46 -5.76
CA GLU A 119 15.65 -14.96 -5.90
C GLU A 119 16.17 -15.63 -4.62
N ARG A 120 15.79 -15.13 -3.44
CA ARG A 120 16.08 -15.80 -2.16
C ARG A 120 15.40 -17.17 -2.11
N ILE A 121 14.11 -17.21 -2.47
CA ILE A 121 13.32 -18.45 -2.42
C ILE A 121 13.82 -19.47 -3.44
N LYS A 122 14.23 -19.05 -4.65
CA LYS A 122 14.87 -19.92 -5.65
C LYS A 122 16.14 -20.60 -5.11
N LYS A 123 16.99 -19.84 -4.40
CA LYS A 123 18.19 -20.39 -3.74
C LYS A 123 17.84 -21.40 -2.65
N ASN A 124 16.80 -21.10 -1.86
CA ASN A 124 16.31 -22.00 -0.83
C ASN A 124 15.73 -23.29 -1.43
N LEU A 125 15.01 -23.21 -2.55
CA LEU A 125 14.52 -24.37 -3.28
C LEU A 125 15.65 -25.23 -3.85
N ALA A 126 16.73 -24.63 -4.36
CA ALA A 126 17.90 -25.39 -4.81
C ALA A 126 18.55 -26.16 -3.65
N ARG A 127 18.72 -25.51 -2.49
CA ARG A 127 19.22 -26.15 -1.27
C ARG A 127 18.29 -27.26 -0.77
N LEU A 128 16.97 -27.05 -0.83
CA LEU A 128 15.99 -28.05 -0.44
C LEU A 128 16.06 -29.30 -1.34
N ARG A 129 16.21 -29.10 -2.66
CA ARG A 129 16.42 -30.22 -3.61
C ARG A 129 17.71 -30.98 -3.31
N GLU A 130 18.79 -30.29 -2.97
CA GLU A 130 20.05 -30.91 -2.55
C GLU A 130 19.93 -31.69 -1.23
N GLU A 131 19.16 -31.18 -0.25
CA GLU A 131 18.86 -31.89 1.01
C GLU A 131 18.05 -33.17 0.76
N VAL A 132 17.04 -33.14 -0.13
CA VAL A 132 16.19 -34.29 -0.46
C VAL A 132 16.95 -35.33 -1.31
N LEU A 133 17.69 -34.89 -2.34
CA LEU A 133 18.49 -35.78 -3.20
C LEU A 133 19.73 -36.33 -2.50
N GLY A 134 20.24 -35.63 -1.48
CA GLY A 134 21.30 -36.15 -0.60
C GLY A 134 20.83 -37.20 0.40
N SER A 135 19.53 -37.56 0.38
CA SER A 135 18.90 -38.58 1.25
C SER A 135 18.38 -39.80 0.51
N SER A 136 18.47 -39.85 -0.82
CA SER A 136 18.20 -41.06 -1.60
C SER A 136 19.47 -41.88 -1.73
N ASP A 137 19.50 -43.02 -1.05
CA ASP A 137 20.47 -44.10 -1.26
C ASP A 137 20.37 -44.58 -2.71
N ASP A 138 21.32 -44.18 -3.54
CA ASP A 138 21.72 -44.92 -4.75
C ASP A 138 23.25 -44.88 -4.78
N GLU A 139 23.85 -45.87 -4.14
CA GLU A 139 25.27 -46.20 -4.25
C GLU A 139 25.54 -46.78 -5.65
N GLU A 140 25.92 -45.95 -6.63
CA GLU A 140 26.77 -46.41 -7.74
C GLU A 140 27.87 -45.38 -8.05
N GLU A 141 29.02 -45.62 -7.41
CA GLU A 141 30.37 -45.63 -7.99
C GLU A 141 30.76 -44.52 -8.99
N TYR A 142 31.43 -43.47 -8.49
CA TYR A 142 32.72 -43.06 -9.07
C TYR A 142 33.57 -42.32 -8.03
N GLU A 143 34.75 -42.88 -7.83
CA GLU A 143 35.70 -42.50 -6.82
C GLU A 143 36.45 -41.19 -7.19
N ASN A 144 36.78 -40.45 -6.14
CA ASN A 144 37.92 -39.54 -6.06
C ASN A 144 37.78 -38.07 -6.56
N GLN A 145 37.11 -37.23 -5.75
CA GLN A 145 37.59 -35.87 -5.45
C GLN A 145 37.25 -35.50 -3.99
N PRO A 146 38.11 -34.73 -3.28
CA PRO A 146 37.87 -34.37 -1.89
C PRO A 146 36.70 -33.38 -1.81
N LYS A 147 35.49 -33.90 -1.57
CA LYS A 147 34.33 -33.09 -1.20
C LYS A 147 34.62 -32.48 0.17
N LYS A 148 35.12 -31.24 0.20
CA LYS A 148 35.03 -30.39 1.39
C LYS A 148 33.55 -30.37 1.79
N LYS A 149 33.16 -31.13 2.82
CA LYS A 149 31.82 -31.08 3.41
C LYS A 149 31.60 -29.65 3.89
N ARG A 150 31.04 -28.80 3.03
CA ARG A 150 30.52 -27.49 3.44
C ARG A 150 29.42 -27.82 4.45
N LYS A 151 29.58 -27.40 5.70
CA LYS A 151 28.47 -27.38 6.67
C LYS A 151 27.38 -26.54 6.03
N MET A 152 26.37 -27.18 5.43
CA MET A 152 25.17 -26.49 4.99
C MET A 152 24.40 -26.11 6.24
N ASN A 153 24.11 -24.82 6.41
CA ASN A 153 23.13 -24.39 7.39
C ASN A 153 21.78 -24.96 6.97
N LYS A 154 21.16 -25.74 7.85
CA LYS A 154 19.83 -26.33 7.64
C LYS A 154 18.81 -25.21 7.42
N LEU A 155 17.99 -25.34 6.37
CA LEU A 155 16.87 -24.42 6.14
C LEU A 155 15.90 -24.43 7.33
N SER A 156 15.41 -23.25 7.70
CA SER A 156 14.31 -23.14 8.68
C SER A 156 13.01 -23.72 8.13
N GLU A 157 12.06 -24.05 9.01
CA GLU A 157 10.76 -24.58 8.62
C GLU A 157 9.98 -23.61 7.72
N GLU A 158 10.02 -22.31 8.03
CA GLU A 158 9.43 -21.25 7.21
C GLU A 158 10.06 -21.20 5.80
N GLU A 159 11.39 -21.26 5.69
CA GLU A 159 12.08 -21.24 4.40
C GLU A 159 11.81 -22.48 3.55
N ARG A 160 11.60 -23.64 4.18
CA ARG A 160 11.19 -24.87 3.50
C ARG A 160 9.79 -24.73 2.94
N ALA A 161 8.85 -24.25 3.75
CA ALA A 161 7.46 -24.01 3.31
C ALA A 161 7.39 -22.99 2.16
N GLU A 162 8.14 -21.87 2.23
CA GLU A 162 8.25 -20.90 1.13
C GLU A 162 8.74 -21.56 -0.17
N ALA A 163 9.77 -22.40 -0.08
CA ALA A 163 10.35 -23.09 -1.23
C ALA A 163 9.41 -24.13 -1.85
N GLU A 164 8.68 -24.89 -1.02
CA GLU A 164 7.70 -25.87 -1.46
C GLU A 164 6.54 -25.21 -2.21
N VAL A 165 5.97 -24.14 -1.65
CA VAL A 165 4.93 -23.36 -2.35
C VAL A 165 5.48 -22.78 -3.63
N TYR A 166 6.67 -22.19 -3.62
CA TYR A 166 7.30 -21.66 -4.85
C TYR A 166 7.39 -22.72 -5.95
N ALA A 167 7.80 -23.96 -5.62
CA ALA A 167 7.90 -25.06 -6.57
C ALA A 167 6.55 -25.43 -7.23
N MET A 168 5.43 -25.27 -6.52
CA MET A 168 4.08 -25.53 -7.05
C MET A 168 3.67 -24.51 -8.13
N TYR A 169 4.09 -23.24 -8.00
CA TYR A 169 3.62 -22.15 -8.86
C TYR A 169 4.66 -21.64 -9.87
N GLU A 170 5.96 -21.91 -9.68
CA GLU A 170 7.04 -21.42 -10.55
C GLU A 170 6.81 -21.77 -12.03
N LYS A 171 6.27 -22.95 -12.32
CA LYS A 171 6.03 -23.44 -13.68
C LYS A 171 4.73 -22.92 -14.30
N LYS A 172 3.83 -22.32 -13.51
CA LYS A 172 2.57 -21.77 -14.01
C LYS A 172 2.79 -20.51 -14.86
N LYS A 173 1.88 -20.28 -15.80
CA LYS A 173 1.86 -19.08 -16.66
C LYS A 173 1.33 -17.89 -15.86
N ASN A 174 1.65 -16.67 -16.32
CA ASN A 174 1.22 -15.44 -15.63
C ASN A 174 -0.30 -15.35 -15.45
N ASP A 175 -1.10 -15.84 -16.40
CA ASP A 175 -2.55 -15.76 -16.30
C ASP A 175 -3.09 -16.74 -15.24
N GLU A 176 -2.55 -17.95 -15.16
CA GLU A 176 -2.88 -18.91 -14.10
C GLU A 176 -2.52 -18.37 -12.70
N LEU A 177 -1.38 -17.66 -12.57
CA LEU A 177 -1.01 -17.00 -11.32
C LEU A 177 -1.97 -15.86 -10.96
N LYS A 178 -2.43 -15.11 -11.97
CA LYS A 178 -3.45 -14.06 -11.76
C LYS A 178 -4.77 -14.67 -11.34
N ASP A 179 -5.17 -15.81 -11.88
CA ASP A 179 -6.42 -16.48 -11.51
C ASP A 179 -6.41 -16.89 -10.04
N VAL A 180 -5.31 -17.50 -9.57
CA VAL A 180 -5.10 -17.80 -8.14
C VAL A 180 -5.26 -16.55 -7.27
N LEU A 181 -4.66 -15.43 -7.68
CA LEU A 181 -4.80 -14.17 -6.94
C LEU A 181 -6.23 -13.58 -7.01
N ARG A 182 -6.96 -13.76 -8.12
CA ARG A 182 -8.35 -13.31 -8.27
C ARG A 182 -9.28 -14.08 -7.34
N TRP A 183 -9.16 -15.41 -7.30
CA TRP A 183 -9.94 -16.27 -6.38
C TRP A 183 -9.78 -15.83 -4.92
N ASN A 184 -8.61 -15.30 -4.58
CA ASN A 184 -8.26 -14.85 -3.24
C ASN A 184 -8.45 -13.34 -3.00
N ASN A 185 -9.08 -12.61 -3.94
CA ASN A 185 -9.30 -11.16 -3.86
C ASN A 185 -8.01 -10.31 -3.67
N GLN A 186 -6.88 -10.79 -4.19
CA GLN A 186 -5.57 -10.17 -4.08
C GLN A 186 -5.22 -9.32 -5.33
N MET A 187 -4.16 -8.52 -5.21
CA MET A 187 -3.68 -7.69 -6.32
C MET A 187 -3.04 -8.54 -7.42
N VAL A 188 -3.52 -8.38 -8.66
CA VAL A 188 -3.07 -9.14 -9.85
C VAL A 188 -2.02 -8.41 -10.72
N GLY A 189 -1.62 -7.19 -10.34
CA GLY A 189 -0.66 -6.38 -11.10
C GLY A 189 0.80 -6.72 -10.76
N GLY A 190 1.71 -6.57 -11.73
CA GLY A 190 3.16 -6.80 -11.52
C GLY A 190 3.75 -7.83 -12.46
N ASN A 191 5.05 -8.08 -12.31
CA ASN A 191 5.78 -9.14 -13.03
C ASN A 191 5.54 -10.51 -12.36
N LYS A 192 6.01 -11.60 -12.99
CA LYS A 192 5.83 -12.96 -12.49
C LYS A 192 6.32 -13.12 -11.04
N ASP A 193 7.45 -12.52 -10.71
CA ASP A 193 8.05 -12.60 -9.37
C ASP A 193 7.17 -11.93 -8.30
N ALA A 194 6.58 -10.76 -8.61
CA ALA A 194 5.64 -10.10 -7.72
C ALA A 194 4.36 -10.94 -7.51
N LEU A 195 3.85 -11.60 -8.56
CA LEU A 195 2.70 -12.51 -8.44
C LEU A 195 3.02 -13.70 -7.54
N LEU A 196 4.16 -14.35 -7.76
CA LEU A 196 4.62 -15.49 -6.96
C LEU A 196 4.82 -15.11 -5.49
N THR A 197 5.44 -13.94 -5.23
CA THR A 197 5.64 -13.45 -3.85
C THR A 197 4.31 -13.33 -3.10
N ARG A 198 3.25 -12.82 -3.75
CA ARG A 198 1.93 -12.69 -3.13
C ARG A 198 1.21 -14.03 -2.98
N ILE A 199 1.40 -14.96 -3.91
CA ILE A 199 0.83 -16.31 -3.80
C ILE A 199 1.47 -17.07 -2.64
N ILE A 200 2.79 -16.98 -2.49
CA ILE A 200 3.54 -17.64 -1.41
C ILE A 200 3.11 -17.08 -0.05
N ASP A 201 3.11 -15.75 0.11
CA ASP A 201 2.60 -15.13 1.34
C ASP A 201 1.14 -15.53 1.62
N GLY A 202 0.30 -15.49 0.59
CA GLY A 202 -1.11 -15.81 0.71
C GLY A 202 -1.41 -17.26 1.09
N GLN A 203 -0.64 -18.21 0.57
CA GLN A 203 -0.83 -19.62 0.86
C GLN A 203 -0.29 -20.03 2.23
N LEU A 204 0.78 -19.39 2.70
CA LEU A 204 1.33 -19.63 4.03
C LEU A 204 0.55 -18.90 5.13
N ASN A 205 0.15 -17.65 4.89
CA ASN A 205 -0.39 -16.76 5.93
C ASN A 205 -1.88 -16.44 5.75
N GLY A 206 -2.49 -16.83 4.64
CA GLY A 206 -3.84 -16.44 4.28
C GLY A 206 -3.92 -15.12 3.49
N ARG A 207 -5.12 -14.85 3.00
CA ARG A 207 -5.43 -13.70 2.14
C ARG A 207 -5.25 -12.40 2.93
N LEU A 208 -4.59 -11.39 2.37
CA LEU A 208 -4.57 -10.06 2.98
C LEU A 208 -6.01 -9.52 3.04
N GLY A 209 -6.42 -9.14 4.25
CA GLY A 209 -7.73 -8.62 4.55
C GLY A 209 -7.84 -7.12 4.28
N ILE A 210 -8.80 -6.49 4.95
CA ILE A 210 -9.02 -5.06 4.81
C ILE A 210 -8.24 -4.27 5.87
N CYS A 211 -8.04 -2.99 5.59
CA CYS A 211 -7.22 -2.09 6.38
C CYS A 211 -7.89 -1.84 7.74
N PRO A 212 -7.18 -2.06 8.86
CA PRO A 212 -7.76 -1.87 10.18
C PRO A 212 -7.89 -0.39 10.57
N SER A 213 -7.22 0.51 9.85
CA SER A 213 -7.33 1.97 10.04
C SER A 213 -8.53 2.57 9.28
N CYS A 214 -8.70 2.30 7.99
CA CYS A 214 -9.79 2.90 7.21
C CYS A 214 -11.01 1.98 7.02
N GLU A 215 -10.91 0.70 7.39
CA GLU A 215 -11.95 -0.35 7.34
C GLU A 215 -12.59 -0.62 5.96
N LYS A 216 -12.18 0.11 4.93
CA LYS A 216 -12.70 -0.04 3.56
C LYS A 216 -11.60 -0.38 2.55
N GLY A 217 -10.38 0.11 2.77
CA GLY A 217 -9.25 -0.12 1.87
C GLY A 217 -8.71 -1.54 1.98
N LYS A 218 -8.33 -2.16 0.86
CA LYS A 218 -7.71 -3.49 0.85
C LYS A 218 -6.22 -3.39 1.20
N MET A 219 -5.73 -4.27 2.09
CA MET A 219 -4.30 -4.38 2.39
C MET A 219 -3.57 -4.99 1.20
N LYS A 220 -2.34 -4.52 0.98
CA LYS A 220 -1.49 -4.91 -0.15
C LYS A 220 -0.09 -5.19 0.35
N LEU A 221 0.55 -6.22 -0.21
CA LEU A 221 1.95 -6.48 0.03
C LEU A 221 2.80 -5.37 -0.59
N LYS A 222 3.78 -4.85 0.16
CA LYS A 222 4.72 -3.86 -0.36
C LYS A 222 5.86 -4.61 -1.05
N ASP A 223 5.73 -4.83 -2.36
CA ASP A 223 6.70 -5.64 -3.11
C ASP A 223 8.14 -5.09 -3.01
N THR A 224 8.32 -3.79 -2.72
CA THR A 224 9.63 -3.11 -2.62
C THR A 224 10.34 -3.29 -1.28
N GLU A 225 9.60 -3.59 -0.20
CA GLU A 225 10.14 -3.72 1.16
C GLU A 225 9.66 -5.05 1.74
N ALA A 226 10.60 -5.97 1.96
CA ALA A 226 10.29 -7.27 2.49
C ALA A 226 9.52 -7.14 3.83
N ALA A 227 8.50 -7.99 3.99
CA ALA A 227 7.72 -8.12 5.22
C ALA A 227 6.91 -6.88 5.64
N LYS A 228 6.44 -6.05 4.69
CA LYS A 228 5.46 -4.99 4.98
C LYS A 228 4.19 -5.09 4.15
N ALA A 229 3.09 -4.64 4.76
CA ALA A 229 1.79 -4.49 4.11
C ALA A 229 1.28 -3.05 4.28
N TYR A 230 0.61 -2.53 3.26
CA TYR A 230 0.12 -1.15 3.24
C TYR A 230 -1.29 -1.05 2.66
N CYS A 231 -1.98 0.01 3.02
CA CYS A 231 -3.24 0.44 2.42
C CYS A 231 -3.00 1.70 1.59
N ASN A 232 -3.57 1.74 0.38
CA ASN A 232 -3.52 2.93 -0.49
C ASN A 232 -4.88 3.68 -0.51
N GLY A 233 -5.78 3.35 0.42
CA GLY A 233 -7.14 3.89 0.46
C GLY A 233 -8.14 3.10 -0.37
N TYR A 234 -9.29 3.72 -0.62
CA TYR A 234 -10.44 3.10 -1.28
C TYR A 234 -11.20 4.13 -2.13
N PHE A 235 -12.08 3.65 -3.00
CA PHE A 235 -13.02 4.51 -3.72
C PHE A 235 -14.35 4.51 -2.96
N ASP A 236 -14.80 5.69 -2.57
CA ASP A 236 -16.07 5.89 -1.90
C ASP A 236 -17.15 6.17 -2.95
N GLU A 237 -18.05 5.21 -3.13
CA GLU A 237 -19.10 5.27 -4.15
C GLU A 237 -20.15 6.35 -3.85
N GLU A 238 -20.44 6.60 -2.58
CA GLU A 238 -21.40 7.64 -2.16
C GLU A 238 -20.88 9.04 -2.54
N ASN A 239 -19.59 9.27 -2.29
CA ASN A 239 -18.95 10.57 -2.57
C ASN A 239 -18.33 10.67 -3.97
N GLN A 240 -18.38 9.58 -4.74
CA GLN A 240 -17.72 9.43 -6.06
C GLN A 240 -16.26 9.91 -6.03
N ALA A 241 -15.55 9.56 -4.95
CA ALA A 241 -14.23 10.11 -4.64
C ALA A 241 -13.28 9.04 -4.12
N ARG A 242 -12.01 9.16 -4.47
CA ARG A 242 -10.95 8.32 -3.89
C ARG A 242 -10.52 8.88 -2.54
N ILE A 243 -10.70 8.10 -1.49
CA ILE A 243 -10.27 8.43 -0.13
C ILE A 243 -8.87 7.84 0.09
N PRO A 244 -7.83 8.68 0.26
CA PRO A 244 -6.48 8.18 0.50
C PRO A 244 -6.33 7.62 1.92
N CYS A 245 -5.51 6.59 2.06
CA CYS A 245 -5.05 6.05 3.33
C CYS A 245 -3.54 5.85 3.25
N PHE A 246 -2.86 6.00 4.39
CA PHE A 246 -1.40 5.87 4.52
C PHE A 246 -1.00 4.81 5.55
N TYR A 247 -1.95 3.94 5.92
CA TYR A 247 -1.72 2.87 6.88
C TYR A 247 -0.69 1.88 6.33
N GLU A 248 0.33 1.59 7.12
CA GLU A 248 1.40 0.63 6.81
C GLU A 248 1.71 -0.13 8.10
N CYS A 249 1.90 -1.44 8.01
CA CYS A 249 2.21 -2.30 9.14
C CYS A 249 3.16 -3.43 8.72
N SER A 250 3.67 -4.18 9.69
CA SER A 250 4.43 -5.40 9.40
C SER A 250 3.52 -6.47 8.77
N LEU A 251 4.08 -7.32 7.92
CA LEU A 251 3.33 -8.36 7.22
C LEU A 251 2.78 -9.44 8.16
N LYS A 252 3.38 -9.60 9.34
CA LYS A 252 2.93 -10.51 10.41
C LYS A 252 1.69 -9.98 11.14
N GLU A 253 1.57 -8.66 11.28
CA GLU A 253 0.44 -7.99 11.93
C GLU A 253 -0.69 -7.64 10.96
N ALA A 254 -0.44 -7.77 9.66
CA ALA A 254 -1.42 -7.48 8.63
C ALA A 254 -2.66 -8.39 8.79
N PRO A 255 -3.89 -7.86 8.73
CA PRO A 255 -5.10 -8.67 8.83
C PRO A 255 -5.14 -9.77 7.77
N ARG A 256 -5.49 -11.00 8.19
CA ARG A 256 -5.55 -12.19 7.34
C ARG A 256 -6.93 -12.81 7.33
N LEU A 257 -7.33 -13.33 6.16
CA LEU A 257 -8.55 -14.09 5.96
C LEU A 257 -8.22 -15.48 5.42
N LEU A 258 -8.84 -16.49 6.02
CA LEU A 258 -8.75 -17.89 5.61
C LEU A 258 -10.08 -18.33 4.96
N PRO A 259 -10.12 -19.45 4.22
CA PRO A 259 -8.97 -20.19 3.69
C PRO A 259 -8.31 -19.46 2.49
N TRP A 260 -7.18 -19.97 2.02
CA TRP A 260 -6.58 -19.63 0.73
C TRP A 260 -7.02 -20.64 -0.33
N TYR A 261 -7.45 -20.16 -1.49
CA TYR A 261 -7.97 -20.99 -2.58
C TYR A 261 -6.92 -21.24 -3.65
N THR A 262 -6.63 -22.51 -3.94
CA THR A 262 -5.70 -22.91 -5.00
C THR A 262 -6.37 -23.21 -6.33
N GLU A 263 -7.71 -23.28 -6.32
CA GLU A 263 -8.61 -23.54 -7.45
C GLU A 263 -9.79 -22.55 -7.40
N GLU A 264 -10.62 -22.53 -8.44
CA GLU A 264 -11.79 -21.65 -8.46
C GLU A 264 -12.77 -21.99 -7.33
N PRO A 265 -13.07 -21.05 -6.43
CA PRO A 265 -14.01 -21.28 -5.34
C PRO A 265 -15.42 -21.48 -5.89
N THR A 266 -16.22 -22.30 -5.22
CA THR A 266 -17.64 -22.45 -5.50
C THR A 266 -18.40 -21.15 -5.22
N GLU A 267 -19.61 -20.99 -5.76
CA GLU A 267 -20.42 -19.78 -5.51
C GLU A 267 -20.72 -19.59 -4.01
N GLU A 268 -20.98 -20.67 -3.27
CA GLU A 268 -21.17 -20.61 -1.81
C GLU A 268 -19.90 -20.13 -1.08
N GLU A 269 -18.71 -20.54 -1.55
CA GLU A 269 -17.44 -20.07 -1.00
C GLU A 269 -17.18 -18.60 -1.36
N LYS A 270 -17.53 -18.17 -2.57
CA LYS A 270 -17.46 -16.76 -2.99
C LYS A 270 -18.35 -15.88 -2.12
N GLU A 271 -19.57 -16.33 -1.79
CA GLU A 271 -20.46 -15.63 -0.88
C GLU A 271 -19.90 -15.56 0.55
N LYS A 272 -19.38 -16.67 1.08
CA LYS A 272 -18.71 -16.69 2.40
C LYS A 272 -17.50 -15.77 2.43
N MET A 273 -16.71 -15.72 1.36
CA MET A 273 -15.58 -14.79 1.26
C MET A 273 -16.01 -13.32 1.27
N LYS A 274 -17.11 -13.00 0.58
CA LYS A 274 -17.67 -11.65 0.57
C LYS A 274 -18.17 -11.27 1.96
N ALA A 275 -18.94 -12.16 2.61
CA ALA A 275 -19.40 -11.97 3.98
C ALA A 275 -18.22 -11.78 4.95
N MET A 276 -17.18 -12.62 4.90
CA MET A 276 -15.98 -12.48 5.74
C MET A 276 -15.21 -11.19 5.49
N ALA A 277 -15.19 -10.67 4.26
CA ALA A 277 -14.53 -9.40 3.96
C ALA A 277 -15.32 -8.20 4.51
N GLU A 278 -16.65 -8.27 4.46
CA GLU A 278 -17.56 -7.27 5.02
C GLU A 278 -17.55 -7.33 6.57
N GLU A 279 -17.54 -8.54 7.15
CA GLU A 279 -17.46 -8.77 8.59
C GLU A 279 -16.07 -8.51 9.16
N GLY A 280 -14.99 -8.80 8.43
CA GLY A 280 -13.61 -8.48 8.80
C GLY A 280 -13.37 -6.97 8.93
N ALA A 281 -14.27 -6.14 8.38
CA ALA A 281 -14.33 -4.70 8.67
C ALA A 281 -14.67 -4.42 10.13
N SER A 282 -15.47 -5.30 10.71
CA SER A 282 -15.91 -5.25 12.09
C SER A 282 -15.08 -6.13 13.03
N ASN A 283 -14.42 -7.19 12.53
CA ASN A 283 -14.00 -8.30 13.40
C ASN A 283 -12.54 -8.75 13.23
N ASN A 284 -11.71 -8.34 14.20
CA ASN A 284 -10.63 -9.17 14.75
C ASN A 284 -11.12 -9.55 16.16
N ILE A 285 -11.73 -10.73 16.30
CA ILE A 285 -12.70 -11.03 17.38
C ILE A 285 -12.01 -11.47 18.66
N ASN A 286 -12.28 -10.71 19.74
CA ASN A 286 -12.70 -11.29 21.01
C ASN A 286 -14.23 -11.42 20.98
N SER A 287 -14.77 -12.57 21.34
CA SER A 287 -16.15 -13.02 21.09
C SER A 287 -17.25 -12.33 21.93
N SER A 288 -16.95 -11.23 22.61
CA SER A 288 -17.87 -10.58 23.55
C SER A 288 -18.65 -9.39 22.98
N SER A 289 -18.11 -8.67 21.99
CA SER A 289 -18.62 -7.35 21.56
C SER A 289 -19.73 -7.41 20.50
N THR A 290 -19.73 -8.42 19.63
CA THR A 290 -20.82 -8.62 18.66
C THR A 290 -22.17 -8.84 19.35
N SER A 291 -22.16 -9.44 20.55
CA SER A 291 -23.35 -9.70 21.35
C SER A 291 -24.03 -8.41 21.83
N GLU A 292 -23.27 -7.38 22.22
CA GLU A 292 -23.82 -6.12 22.75
C GLU A 292 -24.47 -5.27 21.66
N ASN A 293 -23.85 -5.19 20.48
CA ASN A 293 -24.43 -4.47 19.33
C ASN A 293 -25.69 -5.17 18.80
N ILE A 294 -25.72 -6.51 18.80
CA ILE A 294 -26.91 -7.29 18.44
C ILE A 294 -28.03 -7.05 19.46
N ASP A 295 -27.73 -7.05 20.76
CA ASP A 295 -28.71 -6.77 21.82
C ASP A 295 -29.26 -5.33 21.73
N ALA A 296 -28.40 -4.34 21.54
CA ALA A 296 -28.80 -2.94 21.37
C ALA A 296 -29.73 -2.75 20.17
N LYS A 297 -29.39 -3.34 19.02
CA LYS A 297 -30.25 -3.33 17.82
C LYS A 297 -31.59 -4.01 18.11
N ALA A 298 -31.59 -5.22 18.66
CA ALA A 298 -32.81 -5.96 18.97
C ALA A 298 -33.72 -5.20 19.95
N LYS A 299 -33.14 -4.56 20.97
CA LYS A 299 -33.83 -3.73 21.95
C LYS A 299 -34.49 -2.51 21.31
N LEU A 300 -33.81 -1.82 20.38
CA LEU A 300 -34.36 -0.69 19.63
C LEU A 300 -35.53 -1.11 18.74
N LEU A 301 -35.38 -2.19 17.97
CA LEU A 301 -36.42 -2.68 17.05
C LEU A 301 -37.68 -3.14 17.79
N LYS A 302 -37.52 -3.80 18.94
CA LYS A 302 -38.63 -4.24 19.81
C LYS A 302 -39.38 -3.07 20.45
N ARG A 303 -38.72 -1.94 20.68
CA ARG A 303 -39.39 -0.73 21.19
C ARG A 303 -40.07 0.03 20.06
N ALA A 304 -39.43 0.11 18.89
CA ALA A 304 -40.02 0.71 17.70
C ALA A 304 -41.32 0.01 17.28
N SER A 305 -41.41 -1.32 17.37
CA SER A 305 -42.62 -2.07 17.00
C SER A 305 -43.82 -1.78 17.91
N LYS A 306 -43.59 -1.20 19.09
CA LYS A 306 -44.65 -0.82 20.05
C LYS A 306 -45.12 0.63 19.90
N LEU A 307 -44.53 1.39 18.97
CA LEU A 307 -44.94 2.77 18.74
C LEU A 307 -46.31 2.83 18.07
N ASN A 308 -47.06 3.88 18.40
CA ASN A 308 -48.31 4.20 17.73
C ASN A 308 -48.00 4.77 16.33
N TRP A 309 -47.95 3.90 15.33
CA TRP A 309 -47.46 4.25 13.99
C TRP A 309 -48.59 4.64 13.05
N ASN A 310 -49.02 5.90 13.10
CA ASN A 310 -50.01 6.48 12.18
C ASN A 310 -49.38 7.61 11.34
N LEU A 311 -49.33 7.42 10.02
CA LEU A 311 -48.72 8.37 9.07
C LEU A 311 -49.73 9.05 8.13
N ASP A 312 -51.03 8.91 8.39
CA ASP A 312 -52.10 9.40 7.51
C ASP A 312 -52.26 10.93 7.56
N SER A 313 -51.79 11.55 8.65
CA SER A 313 -51.88 12.99 8.86
C SER A 313 -50.51 13.62 9.11
N LYS A 314 -50.40 14.93 8.83
CA LYS A 314 -49.20 15.72 9.17
C LYS A 314 -48.89 15.67 10.67
N SER A 315 -49.91 15.57 11.51
CA SER A 315 -49.74 15.44 12.97
C SER A 315 -49.13 14.08 13.33
N GLY A 316 -49.67 13.00 12.76
CA GLY A 316 -49.17 11.63 12.99
C GLY A 316 -47.72 11.45 12.52
N ILE A 317 -47.35 12.02 11.37
CA ILE A 317 -45.95 12.02 10.90
C ILE A 317 -45.02 12.76 11.89
N LYS A 318 -45.47 13.89 12.44
CA LYS A 318 -44.67 14.67 13.41
C LYS A 318 -44.50 13.94 14.74
N GLU A 319 -45.53 13.24 15.18
CA GLU A 319 -45.53 12.40 16.39
C GLU A 319 -44.62 11.18 16.20
N ALA A 320 -44.78 10.43 15.10
CA ALA A 320 -43.91 9.31 14.75
C ALA A 320 -42.42 9.70 14.69
N ALA A 321 -42.11 10.87 14.11
CA ALA A 321 -40.74 11.39 14.08
C ALA A 321 -40.23 11.76 15.48
N GLN A 322 -41.08 12.33 16.34
CA GLN A 322 -40.72 12.63 17.74
C GLN A 322 -40.46 11.36 18.54
N ASP A 323 -41.29 10.34 18.39
CA ASP A 323 -41.17 9.08 19.10
C ASP A 323 -39.87 8.35 18.73
N LEU A 324 -39.57 8.26 17.42
CA LEU A 324 -38.31 7.70 16.96
C LEU A 324 -37.09 8.50 17.43
N THR A 325 -37.17 9.84 17.41
CA THR A 325 -36.11 10.70 17.94
C THR A 325 -35.87 10.42 19.43
N THR A 326 -36.95 10.32 20.21
CA THR A 326 -36.89 10.01 21.64
C THR A 326 -36.29 8.64 21.91
N LEU A 327 -36.63 7.62 21.09
CA LEU A 327 -36.02 6.30 21.20
C LEU A 327 -34.51 6.32 20.92
N CYS A 328 -34.04 7.15 20.00
CA CYS A 328 -32.61 7.27 19.67
C CYS A 328 -31.84 8.01 20.77
N THR A 329 -32.41 9.08 21.32
CA THR A 329 -31.71 9.95 22.28
C THR A 329 -31.76 9.46 23.72
N LYS A 330 -32.84 8.78 24.15
CA LYS A 330 -33.05 8.44 25.57
C LYS A 330 -32.03 7.47 26.17
N ASP A 331 -31.63 6.44 25.41
CA ASP A 331 -30.68 5.42 25.88
C ASP A 331 -29.28 5.59 25.27
N HIS A 332 -29.07 6.64 24.45
CA HIS A 332 -27.82 6.89 23.72
C HIS A 332 -27.29 5.65 22.96
N LEU A 333 -28.19 4.85 22.38
CA LEU A 333 -27.83 3.63 21.65
C LEU A 333 -27.50 3.90 20.18
N VAL A 334 -27.96 5.03 19.62
CA VAL A 334 -27.75 5.45 18.23
C VAL A 334 -26.92 6.72 18.22
N ASP A 335 -25.90 6.80 17.36
CA ASP A 335 -24.99 7.94 17.23
C ASP A 335 -25.64 9.07 16.41
N VAL A 336 -26.68 9.68 16.97
CA VAL A 336 -27.38 10.81 16.36
C VAL A 336 -26.70 12.14 16.70
N PRO A 337 -26.84 13.19 15.86
CA PRO A 337 -26.36 14.54 16.18
C PRO A 337 -26.88 15.02 17.55
N ASN A 338 -26.02 15.75 18.28
CA ASN A 338 -26.36 16.35 19.57
C ASN A 338 -27.50 17.39 19.48
N ASP A 339 -27.73 17.96 18.29
CA ASP A 339 -28.83 18.88 18.04
C ASP A 339 -30.14 18.11 17.75
N ASP A 340 -31.04 18.11 18.73
CA ASP A 340 -32.34 17.43 18.65
C ASP A 340 -33.19 17.91 17.47
N LYS A 341 -33.07 19.19 17.06
CA LYS A 341 -33.82 19.74 15.93
C LYS A 341 -33.31 19.16 14.60
N ILE A 342 -32.00 19.04 14.46
CA ILE A 342 -31.38 18.42 13.27
C ILE A 342 -31.75 16.95 13.22
N THR A 343 -31.56 16.22 14.32
CA THR A 343 -31.89 14.80 14.44
C THR A 343 -33.34 14.52 14.09
N LYS A 344 -34.28 15.28 14.66
CA LYS A 344 -35.72 15.16 14.36
C LYS A 344 -36.05 15.46 12.90
N MET A 345 -35.39 16.44 12.29
CA MET A 345 -35.59 16.78 10.88
C MET A 345 -35.14 15.63 9.97
N GLU A 346 -33.99 15.02 10.26
CA GLU A 346 -33.45 13.92 9.48
C GLU A 346 -34.28 12.63 9.63
N ILE A 347 -34.68 12.29 10.85
CA ILE A 347 -35.58 11.16 11.12
C ILE A 347 -36.93 11.41 10.45
N GLY A 348 -37.49 12.62 10.58
CA GLY A 348 -38.74 12.99 9.91
C GLY A 348 -38.67 12.84 8.39
N ARG A 349 -37.53 13.16 7.78
CA ARG A 349 -37.30 12.92 6.34
C ARG A 349 -37.34 11.42 6.01
N LEU A 350 -36.71 10.58 6.81
CA LEU A 350 -36.74 9.12 6.62
C LEU A 350 -38.16 8.56 6.74
N VAL A 351 -38.95 9.01 7.72
CA VAL A 351 -40.36 8.63 7.88
C VAL A 351 -41.17 9.00 6.63
N VAL A 352 -41.02 10.24 6.15
CA VAL A 352 -41.75 10.73 4.96
C VAL A 352 -41.39 9.98 3.69
N GLN A 353 -40.12 9.58 3.53
CA GLN A 353 -39.65 8.81 2.38
C GLN A 353 -40.08 7.33 2.42
N ASN A 354 -40.44 6.82 3.61
CA ASN A 354 -40.70 5.40 3.84
C ASN A 354 -42.07 5.16 4.49
N ARG A 355 -43.12 5.87 4.02
CA ARG A 355 -44.46 5.80 4.63
C ARG A 355 -45.12 4.42 4.60
N SER A 356 -44.73 3.57 3.66
CA SER A 356 -45.24 2.19 3.55
C SER A 356 -44.57 1.23 4.53
N LYS A 357 -43.51 1.66 5.23
CA LYS A 357 -42.77 0.82 6.17
C LYS A 357 -43.30 0.97 7.60
N THR A 358 -43.11 -0.08 8.38
CA THR A 358 -43.39 -0.11 9.82
C THR A 358 -42.37 0.73 10.61
N ALA A 359 -42.72 1.06 11.85
CA ALA A 359 -41.83 1.78 12.76
C ALA A 359 -40.46 1.08 12.94
N SER A 360 -40.45 -0.26 13.01
CA SER A 360 -39.22 -1.06 13.15
C SER A 360 -38.36 -1.01 11.90
N GLU A 361 -38.94 -1.12 10.71
CA GLU A 361 -38.20 -1.03 9.45
C GLU A 361 -37.62 0.37 9.23
N VAL A 362 -38.34 1.43 9.63
CA VAL A 362 -37.79 2.80 9.61
C VAL A 362 -36.69 2.95 10.65
N MET A 363 -36.83 2.34 11.83
CA MET A 363 -35.75 2.31 12.84
C MET A 363 -34.50 1.58 12.31
N GLU A 364 -34.63 0.53 11.51
CA GLU A 364 -33.48 -0.10 10.83
C GLU A 364 -32.77 0.88 9.89
N LEU A 365 -33.51 1.70 9.14
CA LEU A 365 -32.92 2.73 8.30
C LEU A 365 -32.23 3.82 9.12
N VAL A 366 -32.78 4.19 10.27
CA VAL A 366 -32.16 5.13 11.21
C VAL A 366 -30.84 4.55 11.73
N ILE A 367 -30.84 3.29 12.19
CA ILE A 367 -29.62 2.60 12.64
C ILE A 367 -28.61 2.48 11.49
N HIS A 368 -29.05 2.19 10.28
CA HIS A 368 -28.17 2.12 9.11
C HIS A 368 -27.54 3.49 8.78
N LYS A 369 -28.29 4.58 8.94
CA LYS A 369 -27.80 5.94 8.63
C LYS A 369 -26.83 6.47 9.69
N PHE A 370 -27.18 6.34 10.97
CA PHE A 370 -26.45 6.96 12.06
C PHE A 370 -25.47 6.00 12.75
N GLY A 371 -25.71 4.69 12.67
CA GLY A 371 -24.93 3.69 13.38
C GLY A 371 -25.29 3.60 14.87
N LEU A 372 -24.80 2.54 15.50
CA LEU A 372 -24.91 2.35 16.95
C LEU A 372 -23.73 3.04 17.65
N THR A 373 -24.00 3.66 18.79
CA THR A 373 -22.98 4.38 19.57
C THR A 373 -21.85 3.47 20.01
N GLN A 374 -22.19 2.27 20.50
CA GLN A 374 -21.19 1.29 20.94
C GLN A 374 -20.31 0.81 19.78
N ALA A 375 -20.90 0.54 18.61
CA ALA A 375 -20.15 0.17 17.41
C ALA A 375 -19.18 1.27 16.96
N LYS A 376 -19.55 2.55 17.09
CA LYS A 376 -18.66 3.68 16.81
C LYS A 376 -17.50 3.76 17.79
N ILE A 377 -17.77 3.64 19.09
CA ILE A 377 -16.72 3.64 20.13
C ILE A 377 -15.72 2.49 19.89
N GLU A 378 -16.22 1.31 19.54
CA GLU A 378 -15.38 0.14 19.24
C GLU A 378 -14.52 0.35 17.99
N LYS A 379 -15.12 0.93 16.94
CA LYS A 379 -14.42 1.34 15.73
C LYS A 379 -13.31 2.34 16.03
N GLU A 380 -13.59 3.41 16.79
CA GLU A 380 -12.61 4.42 17.18
C GLU A 380 -11.47 3.80 18.01
N LYS A 381 -11.78 2.90 18.95
CA LYS A 381 -10.76 2.16 19.71
C LYS A 381 -9.89 1.26 18.83
N LYS A 382 -10.48 0.57 17.86
CA LYS A 382 -9.75 -0.29 16.90
C LYS A 382 -8.84 0.54 15.99
N GLN A 383 -9.35 1.67 15.49
CA GLN A 383 -8.58 2.60 14.69
C GLN A 383 -7.43 3.19 15.50
N ALA A 384 -7.68 3.65 16.72
CA ALA A 384 -6.66 4.17 17.62
C ALA A 384 -5.56 3.14 17.91
N LYS A 385 -5.92 1.88 18.20
CA LYS A 385 -4.94 0.79 18.39
C LYS A 385 -4.09 0.53 17.15
N SER A 386 -4.71 0.59 15.97
CA SER A 386 -3.99 0.39 14.70
C SER A 386 -3.05 1.55 14.43
N LEU A 387 -3.52 2.78 14.69
CA LEU A 387 -2.76 4.00 14.51
C LEU A 387 -1.61 4.12 15.51
N SER A 388 -1.77 3.67 16.76
CA SER A 388 -0.71 3.67 17.77
C SER A 388 0.46 2.77 17.39
N ALA A 389 0.22 1.70 16.65
CA ALA A 389 1.29 0.82 16.15
C ALA A 389 2.16 1.48 15.07
N VAL A 390 1.67 2.57 14.45
CA VAL A 390 2.27 3.17 13.26
C VAL A 390 2.71 4.61 13.49
N CYS A 391 2.19 5.27 14.52
CA CYS A 391 2.53 6.64 14.87
C CYS A 391 3.92 6.71 15.53
N GLY A 392 4.74 7.69 15.12
CA GLY A 392 6.06 7.92 15.69
C GLY A 392 6.05 8.32 17.17
N ASN A 393 4.91 8.79 17.68
CA ASN A 393 4.68 9.04 19.10
C ASN A 393 3.24 8.68 19.48
N ALA A 394 3.07 7.82 20.49
CA ALA A 394 1.76 7.31 20.91
C ALA A 394 0.82 8.40 21.44
N GLU A 395 1.35 9.48 22.04
CA GLU A 395 0.55 10.59 22.56
C GLU A 395 -0.16 11.37 21.44
N ASN A 396 0.39 11.33 20.22
CA ASN A 396 -0.19 12.02 19.06
C ASN A 396 -1.37 11.26 18.41
N VAL A 397 -1.65 10.02 18.84
CA VAL A 397 -2.68 9.16 18.20
C VAL A 397 -4.06 9.80 18.26
N GLY A 398 -4.42 10.42 19.40
CA GLY A 398 -5.71 11.10 19.55
C GLY A 398 -5.88 12.28 18.56
N VAL A 399 -4.84 13.12 18.43
CA VAL A 399 -4.83 14.24 17.48
C VAL A 399 -4.90 13.73 16.04
N MET A 400 -4.14 12.69 15.72
CA MET A 400 -4.14 12.09 14.39
C MET A 400 -5.52 11.50 14.03
N GLN A 401 -6.17 10.80 14.96
CA GLN A 401 -7.51 10.25 14.79
C GLN A 401 -8.54 11.36 14.52
N ALA A 402 -8.55 12.42 15.33
CA ALA A 402 -9.45 13.56 15.13
C ALA A 402 -9.27 14.24 13.76
N ILE A 403 -8.03 14.36 13.29
CA ILE A 403 -7.74 14.91 11.96
C ILE A 403 -8.19 13.98 10.84
N LEU A 404 -8.06 12.66 11.01
CA LEU A 404 -8.56 11.68 10.05
C LEU A 404 -10.08 11.77 9.92
N GLU A 405 -10.80 11.86 11.04
CA GLU A 405 -12.26 12.01 11.10
C GLU A 405 -12.71 13.31 10.45
N LEU A 406 -12.04 14.43 10.76
CA LEU A 406 -12.32 15.72 10.13
C LEU A 406 -12.13 15.64 8.61
N GLY A 407 -11.09 14.95 8.15
CA GLY A 407 -10.88 14.68 6.73
C GLY A 407 -12.06 13.93 6.10
N ASP A 408 -12.60 12.92 6.79
CA ASP A 408 -13.75 12.14 6.30
C ASP A 408 -15.04 12.97 6.27
N LEU A 409 -15.24 13.86 7.25
CA LEU A 409 -16.37 14.81 7.24
C LEU A 409 -16.31 15.73 6.02
N TYR A 410 -15.14 16.30 5.69
CA TYR A 410 -14.99 17.12 4.50
C TYR A 410 -15.23 16.35 3.19
N PHE A 411 -14.86 15.06 3.14
CA PHE A 411 -15.21 14.23 1.99
C PHE A 411 -16.72 14.03 1.86
N LYS A 412 -17.43 13.78 2.97
CA LYS A 412 -18.91 13.69 3.00
C LYS A 412 -19.61 14.98 2.57
N GLU A 413 -19.02 16.14 2.87
CA GLU A 413 -19.52 17.44 2.42
C GLU A 413 -19.19 17.73 0.94
N GLY A 414 -18.45 16.85 0.26
CA GLY A 414 -17.99 17.04 -1.12
C GLY A 414 -16.75 17.95 -1.24
N ASN A 415 -16.18 18.43 -0.13
CA ASN A 415 -14.95 19.23 -0.12
C ASN A 415 -13.70 18.34 -0.17
N ARG A 416 -13.44 17.79 -1.35
CA ARG A 416 -12.34 16.85 -1.61
C ARG A 416 -10.96 17.42 -1.29
N ASN A 417 -10.76 18.72 -1.53
CA ASN A 417 -9.47 19.38 -1.30
C ASN A 417 -9.17 19.49 0.19
N ALA A 418 -10.15 19.92 1.00
CA ALA A 418 -9.99 19.96 2.45
C ALA A 418 -9.78 18.54 3.00
N GLY A 419 -10.62 17.58 2.61
CA GLY A 419 -10.51 16.17 3.03
C GLY A 419 -9.11 15.61 2.76
N ALA A 420 -8.60 15.74 1.53
CA ALA A 420 -7.25 15.30 1.17
C ALA A 420 -6.15 16.03 1.94
N THR A 421 -6.33 17.32 2.24
CA THR A 421 -5.38 18.11 3.03
C THR A 421 -5.28 17.57 4.45
N TYR A 422 -6.40 17.29 5.13
CA TYR A 422 -6.38 16.71 6.47
C TYR A 422 -5.78 15.31 6.50
N LYS A 423 -6.00 14.47 5.47
CA LYS A 423 -5.31 13.17 5.37
C LYS A 423 -3.78 13.32 5.27
N LYS A 424 -3.27 14.34 4.57
CA LYS A 424 -1.83 14.66 4.53
C LYS A 424 -1.31 15.18 5.88
N VAL A 425 -2.11 15.98 6.59
CA VAL A 425 -1.75 16.45 7.94
C VAL A 425 -1.63 15.27 8.90
N ALA A 426 -2.57 14.32 8.86
CA ALA A 426 -2.49 13.09 9.67
C ALA A 426 -1.24 12.26 9.32
N GLN A 427 -0.87 12.17 8.04
CA GLN A 427 0.36 11.51 7.62
C GLN A 427 1.62 12.23 8.16
N ALA A 428 1.62 13.56 8.19
CA ALA A 428 2.74 14.32 8.78
C ALA A 428 2.83 14.08 10.29
N ILE A 429 1.69 14.01 11.00
CA ILE A 429 1.66 13.72 12.45
C ILE A 429 2.19 12.32 12.75
N LYS A 430 1.87 11.34 11.90
CA LYS A 430 2.41 9.97 12.00
C LYS A 430 3.95 9.97 12.06
N GLU A 431 4.62 10.87 11.35
CA GLU A 431 6.09 10.91 11.27
C GLU A 431 6.74 11.69 12.43
N LEU A 432 5.96 12.38 13.27
CA LEU A 432 6.49 13.13 14.41
C LEU A 432 6.93 12.19 15.52
N THR A 433 8.14 12.42 16.03
CA THR A 433 8.72 11.68 17.15
C THR A 433 8.46 12.34 18.51
N PHE A 434 7.98 13.58 18.52
CA PHE A 434 7.66 14.34 19.73
C PHE A 434 6.15 14.54 19.89
N GLU A 435 5.70 14.73 21.12
CA GLU A 435 4.30 15.00 21.46
C GLU A 435 3.89 16.40 21.01
N ILE A 436 2.72 16.51 20.37
CA ILE A 436 2.11 17.79 20.00
C ILE A 436 1.47 18.37 21.25
N THR A 437 1.99 19.50 21.72
CA THR A 437 1.48 20.23 22.88
C THR A 437 0.97 21.60 22.45
N ALA A 438 0.14 22.22 23.29
CA ALA A 438 -0.33 23.58 23.05
C ALA A 438 0.81 24.62 22.93
N GLU A 439 1.98 24.33 23.51
CA GLU A 439 3.14 25.22 23.46
C GLU A 439 3.89 25.13 22.14
N ASN A 440 4.19 23.90 21.67
CA ASN A 440 4.92 23.70 20.42
C ASN A 440 4.04 23.89 19.18
N ALA A 441 2.73 23.71 19.28
CA ALA A 441 1.77 23.97 18.21
C ALA A 441 1.63 25.46 17.87
N LYS A 442 1.97 26.39 18.80
CA LYS A 442 1.93 27.85 18.57
C LYS A 442 2.96 28.32 17.53
N GLY A 443 4.07 27.60 17.37
CA GLY A 443 5.16 27.95 16.45
C GLY A 443 4.78 27.85 14.97
N LEU A 444 3.78 27.03 14.63
CA LEU A 444 3.37 26.78 13.23
C LEU A 444 2.52 27.91 12.62
N GLY A 445 1.94 28.78 13.47
CA GLY A 445 1.02 29.85 13.06
C GLY A 445 1.61 31.26 12.99
N LYS A 446 2.93 31.45 13.06
CA LYS A 446 3.60 32.77 13.14
C LYS A 446 2.98 33.69 14.23
N GLY A 447 2.79 33.16 15.43
CA GLY A 447 2.23 33.94 16.56
C GLY A 447 0.73 34.24 16.47
N LYS A 448 0.01 33.70 15.47
CA LYS A 448 -1.45 33.67 15.47
C LYS A 448 -1.91 32.32 16.01
N THR A 449 -2.88 32.33 16.93
CA THR A 449 -3.71 31.16 17.32
C THR A 449 -4.67 30.81 16.19
N LYS A 450 -4.14 30.63 14.97
CA LYS A 450 -4.89 30.10 13.84
C LYS A 450 -4.15 28.86 13.35
N VAL A 451 -4.77 27.73 13.69
CA VAL A 451 -4.56 26.37 13.17
C VAL A 451 -3.48 25.54 13.86
N CYS A 452 -3.86 24.95 14.99
CA CYS A 452 -3.95 23.49 15.10
C CYS A 452 -5.16 23.18 15.97
N VAL A 453 -6.21 22.62 15.35
CA VAL A 453 -7.20 21.77 16.00
C VAL A 453 -7.86 22.38 17.25
N CYS A 454 -8.92 23.19 17.06
CA CYS A 454 -9.92 23.39 18.11
C CYS A 454 -10.74 22.09 18.26
N VAL A 455 -10.12 21.05 18.82
CA VAL A 455 -10.85 19.95 19.47
C VAL A 455 -10.79 20.29 20.95
N TYR A 456 -11.78 21.07 21.39
CA TYR A 456 -12.11 21.05 22.80
C TYR A 456 -12.78 19.69 23.04
N VAL A 457 -12.08 18.83 23.79
CA VAL A 457 -12.63 17.59 24.37
C VAL A 457 -13.74 17.96 25.34
#